data_AF-A0ABD2I342-F1
#
_entry.id   AF-A0ABD2I342-F1
#
_cell.length_a   1.000
_cell.length_b   1.000
_cell.length_c   1.000
_cell.angle_alpha   90.00
_cell.angle_beta   90.00
_cell.angle_gamma   90.00
#
_symmetry.space_group_name_H-M   'P 1'
#
loop_
_entity.id
_entity.type
_entity.pdbx_description
1 polymer ?
#
loop_
_entity_poly.entity_id
_entity_poly.type
_entity_poly.pdbx_seq_one_letter_code
_entity_poly.pdbx_strand_id
1 'polypeptide(L)'
;MPPKSKASKAAKRRWSKWHIFYAGIDLARINETDTPALTAGHEAGHSLAIILPQGMPENFISTTRVPSNGSLGLTHSTPIEHRDCSIDELNMVLRATMAGKAAEELLVGQSYGHGGDFKTARPVSKEVGTFCLVS
;
A
#
# COMPACT_ATOMS: atom_id res chain seq x y z
N MET A 1 -18.21 -3.24 -15.62
CA MET A 1 -18.98 -4.30 -16.32
C MET A 1 -18.17 -5.59 -16.31
N PRO A 2 -18.73 -6.74 -15.90
CA PRO A 2 -18.02 -8.02 -15.99
C PRO A 2 -17.76 -8.39 -17.48
N PRO A 3 -16.70 -9.16 -17.79
CA PRO A 3 -16.47 -9.63 -19.16
C PRO A 3 -17.64 -10.49 -19.63
N LYS A 4 -18.18 -10.18 -20.81
CA LYS A 4 -19.37 -10.81 -21.41
C LYS A 4 -19.14 -12.25 -21.92
N SER A 5 -18.06 -12.94 -21.53
CA SER A 5 -17.83 -14.34 -21.88
C SER A 5 -18.15 -15.28 -20.73
N LYS A 6 -18.34 -16.57 -21.01
CA LYS A 6 -18.57 -17.64 -20.02
C LYS A 6 -17.34 -17.80 -19.11
N ALA A 7 -17.13 -16.85 -18.21
CA ALA A 7 -16.04 -16.90 -17.24
C ALA A 7 -16.21 -18.15 -16.37
N SER A 8 -15.13 -18.91 -16.25
CA SER A 8 -15.11 -20.12 -15.43
C SER A 8 -15.52 -19.80 -13.97
N LYS A 9 -16.03 -20.79 -13.24
CA LYS A 9 -16.41 -20.63 -11.83
C LYS A 9 -15.24 -20.08 -10.99
N ALA A 10 -14.02 -20.49 -11.32
CA ALA A 10 -12.78 -19.98 -10.73
C ALA A 10 -12.53 -18.49 -11.04
N ALA A 11 -12.72 -18.08 -12.29
CA ALA A 11 -12.59 -16.67 -12.70
C ALA A 11 -13.62 -15.79 -11.97
N LYS A 12 -14.86 -16.25 -11.82
CA LYS A 12 -15.91 -15.53 -11.07
C LYS A 12 -15.56 -15.38 -9.59
N ARG A 13 -15.10 -16.45 -8.92
CA ARG A 13 -14.66 -16.38 -7.51
C ARG A 13 -13.46 -15.44 -7.33
N ARG A 14 -12.49 -15.51 -8.23
CA ARG A 14 -11.34 -14.60 -8.24
C ARG A 14 -11.82 -13.15 -8.40
N TRP A 15 -12.73 -12.89 -9.34
CA TRP A 15 -13.30 -11.55 -9.56
C TRP A 15 -14.07 -11.05 -8.32
N SER A 16 -14.88 -11.89 -7.68
CA SER A 16 -15.55 -11.55 -6.42
C SER A 16 -14.56 -11.20 -5.31
N LYS A 17 -13.44 -11.92 -5.18
CA LYS A 17 -12.37 -11.58 -4.22
C LYS A 17 -11.76 -10.21 -4.54
N TRP A 18 -11.43 -9.95 -5.80
CA TRP A 18 -10.92 -8.65 -6.24
C TRP A 18 -11.93 -7.52 -6.02
N HIS A 19 -13.22 -7.81 -6.14
CA HIS A 19 -14.28 -6.82 -5.91
C HIS A 19 -14.39 -6.39 -4.44
N ILE A 20 -13.86 -7.17 -3.49
CA ILE A 20 -13.76 -6.78 -2.07
C ILE A 20 -12.56 -5.83 -1.89
N PHE A 21 -11.40 -6.18 -2.45
CA PHE A 21 -10.19 -5.34 -2.38
C PHE A 21 -10.33 -4.02 -3.14
N TYR A 22 -11.03 -4.05 -4.26
CA TYR A 22 -11.22 -2.91 -5.16
C TYR A 22 -12.67 -2.40 -5.15
N ALA A 23 -13.46 -2.74 -4.13
CA ALA A 23 -14.71 -2.05 -3.89
C ALA A 23 -14.41 -0.55 -3.81
N GLY A 24 -15.17 0.27 -4.53
CA GLY A 24 -14.98 1.72 -4.54
C GLY A 24 -13.93 2.24 -5.53
N ILE A 25 -13.49 1.45 -6.53
CA ILE A 25 -12.75 1.99 -7.68
C ILE A 25 -13.53 3.14 -8.31
N ASP A 26 -12.82 4.25 -8.54
CA ASP A 26 -13.33 5.39 -9.26
C ASP A 26 -12.47 5.67 -10.51
N LEU A 27 -12.94 5.15 -11.64
CA LEU A 27 -12.26 5.33 -12.93
C LEU A 27 -12.34 6.76 -13.44
N ALA A 28 -13.33 7.55 -13.03
CA ALA A 28 -13.48 8.94 -13.46
C ALA A 28 -12.35 9.82 -12.88
N ARG A 29 -11.87 9.47 -11.69
CA ARG A 29 -10.82 10.19 -10.97
C ARG A 29 -9.39 9.88 -11.42
N ILE A 30 -9.18 8.98 -12.37
CA ILE A 30 -7.85 8.56 -12.85
C ILE A 30 -7.00 9.75 -13.35
N ASN A 31 -7.66 10.82 -13.78
CA ASN A 31 -7.05 12.04 -14.31
C ASN A 31 -7.20 13.27 -13.40
N GLU A 32 -7.88 13.16 -12.24
CA GLU A 32 -8.32 14.35 -11.49
C GLU A 32 -7.26 14.97 -10.58
N THR A 33 -6.19 14.26 -10.18
CA THR A 33 -5.17 14.84 -9.30
C THR A 33 -3.82 14.14 -9.46
N ASP A 34 -2.76 14.97 -9.42
CA ASP A 34 -1.34 14.66 -9.53
C ASP A 34 -0.88 13.92 -10.80
N THR A 35 0.34 14.21 -11.22
CA THR A 35 0.90 13.57 -12.42
C THR A 35 0.80 12.05 -12.26
N PRO A 36 0.28 11.31 -13.25
CA PRO A 36 0.18 9.85 -13.18
C PRO A 36 1.48 9.15 -12.80
N ALA A 37 2.62 9.76 -13.14
CA ALA A 37 3.95 9.29 -12.76
C ALA A 37 4.21 9.40 -11.25
N LEU A 38 3.75 10.46 -10.58
CA LEU A 38 3.96 10.66 -9.15
C LEU A 38 3.20 9.61 -8.33
N THR A 39 1.89 9.44 -8.57
CA THR A 39 1.10 8.42 -7.87
C THR A 39 1.63 7.02 -8.16
N ALA A 40 2.03 6.74 -9.41
CA ALA A 40 2.65 5.46 -9.74
C ALA A 40 3.96 5.25 -8.98
N GLY A 41 4.80 6.29 -8.88
CA GLY A 41 6.05 6.27 -8.11
C GLY A 41 5.83 6.05 -6.62
N HIS A 42 4.82 6.72 -6.05
CA HIS A 42 4.41 6.55 -4.66
C HIS A 42 4.01 5.10 -4.35
N GLU A 43 3.08 4.53 -5.12
CA GLU A 43 2.65 3.13 -4.93
C GLU A 43 3.77 2.13 -5.23
N ALA A 44 4.64 2.44 -6.20
CA ALA A 44 5.83 1.65 -6.48
C ALA A 44 6.81 1.68 -5.29
N GLY A 45 6.95 2.81 -4.59
CA GLY A 45 7.74 2.93 -3.37
C GLY A 45 7.29 1.97 -2.28
N HIS A 46 5.99 1.99 -1.95
CA HIS A 46 5.41 1.03 -1.01
C HIS A 46 5.66 -0.42 -1.43
N SER A 47 5.33 -0.73 -2.69
CA SER A 47 5.46 -2.08 -3.23
C SER A 47 6.90 -2.57 -3.16
N LEU A 48 7.87 -1.73 -3.55
CA LEU A 48 9.28 -2.06 -3.54
C LEU A 48 9.79 -2.34 -2.12
N ALA A 49 9.41 -1.52 -1.15
CA ALA A 49 9.80 -1.72 0.24
C ALA A 49 9.27 -3.03 0.84
N ILE A 50 8.12 -3.52 0.35
CA ILE A 50 7.54 -4.79 0.80
C ILE A 50 8.24 -5.98 0.12
N ILE A 51 8.48 -5.93 -1.20
CA ILE A 51 8.97 -7.09 -1.98
C ILE A 51 10.48 -7.33 -1.87
N LEU A 52 11.24 -6.33 -1.43
CA LEU A 52 12.69 -6.50 -1.27
C LEU A 52 13.01 -7.48 -0.13
N PRO A 53 14.19 -8.12 -0.13
CA PRO A 53 14.57 -9.10 0.90
C PRO A 53 14.54 -8.57 2.34
N GLN A 54 14.62 -7.25 2.49
CA GLN A 54 14.59 -6.55 3.78
C GLN A 54 13.17 -6.16 4.23
N GLY A 55 12.15 -6.57 3.47
CA GLY A 55 10.73 -6.36 3.73
C GLY A 55 10.01 -7.67 4.06
N MET A 56 8.79 -7.81 3.55
CA MET A 56 7.90 -8.95 3.78
C MET A 56 7.21 -9.37 2.46
N PRO A 57 7.95 -9.94 1.49
CA PRO A 57 7.44 -10.22 0.16
C PRO A 57 6.22 -11.15 0.16
N GLU A 58 6.15 -12.08 1.12
CA GLU A 58 5.02 -12.99 1.32
C GLU A 58 3.71 -12.27 1.67
N ASN A 59 3.82 -11.05 2.19
CA ASN A 59 2.67 -10.24 2.56
C ASN A 59 2.15 -9.37 1.41
N PHE A 60 2.87 -9.26 0.29
CA PHE A 60 2.42 -8.47 -0.85
C PHE A 60 1.27 -9.14 -1.61
N ILE A 61 0.18 -8.41 -1.86
CA ILE A 61 -0.98 -8.91 -2.62
C ILE A 61 -1.05 -8.26 -4.00
N SER A 62 -1.07 -6.93 -4.06
CA SER A 62 -1.24 -6.18 -5.31
C SER A 62 -0.93 -4.71 -5.14
N THR A 63 -0.70 -4.01 -6.25
CA THR A 63 -0.60 -2.55 -6.26
C THR A 63 -1.39 -1.96 -7.42
N THR A 64 -1.94 -0.76 -7.25
CA THR A 64 -2.67 -0.06 -8.30
C THR A 64 -2.54 1.46 -8.19
N ARG A 65 -2.52 2.15 -9.34
CA ARG A 65 -2.68 3.61 -9.46
C ARG A 65 -4.13 4.05 -9.67
N VAL A 66 -5.07 3.11 -9.60
CA VAL A 66 -6.48 3.42 -9.83
C VAL A 66 -7.07 3.93 -8.53
N PRO A 67 -7.68 5.13 -8.51
CA PRO A 67 -8.30 5.66 -7.30
C PRO A 67 -9.35 4.71 -6.74
N SER A 68 -9.34 4.54 -5.42
CA SER A 68 -10.26 3.65 -4.72
C SER A 68 -10.44 4.10 -3.27
N ASN A 69 -11.67 4.07 -2.76
CA ASN A 69 -11.99 4.34 -1.34
C ASN A 69 -11.41 5.66 -0.79
N GLY A 70 -11.33 6.69 -1.63
CA GLY A 70 -10.78 7.99 -1.22
C GLY A 70 -9.27 8.16 -1.40
N SER A 71 -8.55 7.09 -1.76
CA SER A 71 -7.13 7.12 -2.15
C SER A 71 -6.96 7.25 -3.66
N LEU A 72 -5.83 7.79 -4.12
CA LEU A 72 -5.48 7.94 -5.54
C LEU A 72 -4.76 6.72 -6.12
N GLY A 73 -4.19 5.89 -5.25
CA GLY A 73 -3.61 4.59 -5.52
C GLY A 73 -3.76 3.71 -4.28
N LEU A 74 -3.38 2.43 -4.39
CA LEU A 74 -3.40 1.52 -3.26
C LEU A 74 -2.43 0.34 -3.45
N THR A 75 -1.57 0.16 -2.45
CA THR A 75 -0.77 -1.03 -2.23
C THR A 75 -1.46 -1.92 -1.18
N HIS A 76 -1.80 -3.16 -1.56
CA HIS A 76 -2.41 -4.13 -0.66
C HIS A 76 -1.36 -5.12 -0.14
N SER A 77 -1.34 -5.30 1.18
CA SER A 77 -0.66 -6.38 1.85
C SER A 77 -1.61 -7.17 2.76
N THR A 78 -1.22 -8.38 3.15
CA THR A 78 -1.86 -9.08 4.27
C THR A 78 -1.67 -8.27 5.55
N PRO A 79 -2.67 -8.25 6.46
CA PRO A 79 -2.50 -7.63 7.76
C PRO A 79 -1.46 -8.41 8.56
N ILE A 80 -0.59 -7.69 9.25
CA ILE A 80 0.31 -8.26 10.25
C ILE A 80 -0.37 -8.02 11.60
N GLU A 81 -0.56 -9.07 12.39
CA GLU A 81 -1.19 -8.93 13.70
C GLU A 81 -0.24 -8.25 14.69
N HIS A 82 -0.47 -6.97 14.97
CA HIS A 82 0.40 -6.13 15.80
C HIS A 82 0.76 -6.70 17.19
N ARG A 83 0.00 -7.66 17.73
CA ARG A 83 0.26 -8.17 19.10
C ARG A 83 1.51 -9.05 19.21
N ASP A 84 1.94 -9.69 18.13
CA ASP A 84 3.03 -10.67 18.16
C ASP A 84 4.18 -10.29 17.20
N CYS A 85 4.27 -9.03 16.78
CA CYS A 85 5.33 -8.55 15.91
C CYS A 85 6.67 -8.41 16.65
N SER A 86 7.74 -8.91 16.04
CA SER A 86 9.11 -8.56 16.37
C SER A 86 9.43 -7.10 16.01
N ILE A 87 10.49 -6.55 16.61
CA ILE A 87 10.96 -5.20 16.27
C ILE A 87 11.37 -5.08 14.79
N ASP A 88 11.88 -6.15 14.19
CA ASP A 88 12.23 -6.19 12.78
C ASP A 88 10.99 -6.08 11.90
N GLU A 89 9.92 -6.79 12.24
CA GLU A 89 8.64 -6.69 11.53
C GLU A 89 8.02 -5.30 11.67
N LEU A 90 8.06 -4.70 12.86
CA LEU A 90 7.59 -3.33 13.06
C LEU A 90 8.42 -2.32 12.23
N ASN A 91 9.75 -2.51 12.16
CA ASN A 91 10.63 -1.69 11.33
C ASN A 91 10.32 -1.86 9.83
N MET A 92 10.03 -3.07 9.38
CA MET A 92 9.62 -3.35 8.01
C MET A 92 8.29 -2.67 7.67
N VAL A 93 7.30 -2.70 8.57
CA VAL A 93 6.05 -1.95 8.40
C VAL A 93 6.30 -0.45 8.34
N LEU A 94 7.17 0.08 9.21
CA LEU A 94 7.51 1.50 9.21
C LEU A 94 8.21 1.91 7.90
N ARG A 95 9.13 1.09 7.40
CA ARG A 95 9.78 1.30 6.09
C ARG A 95 8.76 1.29 4.96
N ALA A 96 7.89 0.28 4.92
CA ALA A 96 6.87 0.15 3.89
C ALA A 96 5.93 1.36 3.90
N THR A 97 5.43 1.80 5.05
CA THR A 97 4.53 2.96 5.16
C THR A 97 5.19 4.29 4.80
N MET A 98 6.51 4.42 4.95
CA MET A 98 7.24 5.64 4.59
C MET A 98 7.79 5.63 3.16
N ALA A 99 7.79 4.48 2.48
CA ALA A 99 8.45 4.31 1.20
C ALA A 99 7.79 5.07 0.05
N GLY A 100 6.47 5.28 0.07
CA GLY A 100 5.78 6.11 -0.92
C GLY A 100 6.31 7.54 -0.92
N LYS A 101 6.37 8.15 0.27
CA LYS A 101 6.99 9.47 0.46
C LYS A 101 8.46 9.52 0.02
N ALA A 102 9.26 8.51 0.38
CA ALA A 102 10.67 8.45 -0.02
C ALA A 102 10.83 8.36 -1.56
N ALA A 103 9.97 7.58 -2.23
CA ALA A 103 9.99 7.44 -3.68
C ALA A 103 9.67 8.74 -4.40
N GLU A 104 8.70 9.51 -3.92
CA GLU A 104 8.40 10.83 -4.49
C GLU A 104 9.57 11.79 -4.35
N GLU A 105 10.18 11.85 -3.17
CA GLU A 105 11.32 12.73 -2.92
C GLU A 105 12.48 12.39 -3.86
N LEU A 106 12.71 11.10 -4.14
CA LEU A 106 13.71 10.67 -5.11
C LEU A 106 13.34 10.97 -6.56
N LEU A 107 12.07 10.96 -6.92
CA LEU A 107 11.60 11.16 -8.30
C LEU A 107 11.46 12.63 -8.68
N VAL A 108 10.96 13.47 -7.77
CA VAL A 108 10.58 14.86 -8.05
C VAL A 108 11.17 15.87 -7.07
N GLY A 109 11.92 15.43 -6.04
CA GLY A 109 12.56 16.31 -5.06
C GLY A 109 11.58 16.98 -4.08
N GLN A 110 10.30 16.63 -4.15
CA GLN A 110 9.23 17.14 -3.29
C GLN A 110 8.22 16.03 -3.02
N SER A 111 7.45 16.19 -1.96
CA SER A 111 6.47 15.18 -1.55
C SER A 111 5.13 15.86 -1.27
N TYR A 112 4.08 15.42 -1.95
CA TYR A 112 2.81 16.14 -2.10
C TYR A 112 1.71 15.73 -1.10
N GLY A 113 2.09 15.46 0.15
CA GLY A 113 1.17 15.31 1.29
C GLY A 113 0.47 13.94 1.40
N HIS A 114 1.03 13.05 2.22
CA HIS A 114 0.53 11.68 2.44
C HIS A 114 0.03 11.51 3.87
N GLY A 115 -1.03 12.25 4.21
CA GLY A 115 -1.61 12.17 5.55
C GLY A 115 -2.09 10.77 5.94
N GLY A 116 -2.41 9.92 4.96
CA GLY A 116 -2.77 8.51 5.16
C GLY A 116 -1.60 7.70 5.71
N ASP A 117 -0.46 7.74 5.05
CA ASP A 117 0.75 7.00 5.42
C ASP A 117 1.22 7.33 6.84
N PHE A 118 1.25 8.62 7.18
CA PHE A 118 1.64 9.07 8.52
C PHE A 118 0.66 8.62 9.61
N LYS A 119 -0.63 8.50 9.30
CA LYS A 119 -1.62 7.97 10.25
C LYS A 119 -1.36 6.50 10.53
N THR A 120 -0.93 5.73 9.54
CA THR A 120 -0.55 4.31 9.69
C THR A 120 0.81 4.15 10.36
N ALA A 121 1.80 4.98 10.02
CA ALA A 121 3.16 4.91 10.55
C ALA A 121 3.25 5.31 12.04
N ARG A 122 2.44 6.28 12.49
CA ARG A 122 2.50 6.82 13.85
C ARG A 122 2.33 5.79 14.97
N PRO A 123 1.30 4.91 14.98
CA PRO A 123 1.16 3.90 16.02
C PRO A 123 2.33 2.90 16.02
N VAL A 124 2.79 2.46 14.84
CA VAL A 124 3.94 1.55 14.70
C VAL A 124 5.21 2.17 15.28
N SER A 125 5.45 3.45 14.99
CA SER A 125 6.61 4.17 15.54
C SER A 125 6.60 4.26 17.06
N LYS A 126 5.42 4.41 17.70
CA LYS A 126 5.31 4.40 19.17
C LYS A 126 5.66 3.02 19.75
N GLU A 127 5.28 1.95 19.06
CA GLU A 127 5.55 0.59 19.46
C GLU A 127 7.06 0.27 19.39
N VAL A 128 7.72 0.61 18.27
CA VAL A 128 9.18 0.52 18.13
C VAL A 128 9.91 1.32 19.22
N GLY A 129 9.48 2.56 19.46
CA GLY A 129 10.07 3.41 20.51
C GLY A 129 9.90 2.84 21.92
N THR A 130 8.81 2.12 22.17
CA THR A 130 8.56 1.46 23.47
C THR A 130 9.53 0.31 23.68
N PHE A 131 9.75 -0.53 22.66
CA PHE A 131 10.76 -1.59 22.70
C PHE A 131 12.17 -1.04 23.00
N CYS A 132 12.57 0.07 22.37
CA CYS A 132 13.88 0.69 22.60
C CYS A 132 14.08 1.23 24.03
N LEU A 133 13.01 1.53 24.78
CA LEU A 133 13.10 2.06 26.15
C LEU A 133 13.11 0.96 27.23
N VAL A 134 12.84 -0.29 26.85
CA VAL A 134 12.82 -1.46 27.75
C VAL A 134 13.95 -2.45 27.47
N SER A 135 14.83 -2.14 26.50
CA SER A 135 16.02 -2.92 26.12
C SER A 135 17.28 -2.30 26.73
#